data_AF-A0A9J6QZB0-F1
#
_entry.id   AF-A0A9J6QZB0-F1
#
_cell.length_a   1.000
_cell.length_b   1.000
_cell.length_c   1.000
_cell.angle_alpha   90.00
_cell.angle_beta   90.00
_cell.angle_gamma   90.00
#
_symmetry.space_group_name_H-M   'P 1'
#
loop_
_entity.id
_entity.type
_entity.pdbx_description
1 polymer ?
#
loop_
_entity_poly.entity_id
_entity_poly.type
_entity_poly.pdbx_seq_one_letter_code
_entity_poly.pdbx_strand_id
1 'polypeptide(L)'
;MQDFFNKAGKAAKNTASKAADKAGDLVEIGKLKTKINSAKSEISATEKKIGKYYFDQYMEGVAVDGAVGAMCEDIKAQMDLITELEEKIAEVKED
;
A
#
# COMPACT_ATOMS: atom_id res chain seq x y z
N MET A 1 1.37 56.20 19.43
CA MET A 1 2.17 55.08 18.87
C MET A 1 2.06 53.77 19.67
N GLN A 2 1.68 53.78 20.96
CA GLN A 2 1.54 52.56 21.77
C GLN A 2 0.36 51.66 21.35
N ASP A 3 -0.75 52.24 20.87
CA ASP A 3 -1.95 51.47 20.50
C ASP A 3 -1.79 50.63 19.21
N PHE A 4 -0.95 51.06 18.27
CA PHE A 4 -0.70 50.30 17.04
C PHE A 4 0.16 49.06 17.30
N PHE A 5 1.18 49.15 18.17
CA PHE A 5 2.03 48.02 18.54
C PHE A 5 1.26 47.00 19.38
N ASN A 6 0.36 47.44 20.27
CA ASN A 6 -0.47 46.56 21.09
C ASN A 6 -1.53 45.81 20.26
N LYS A 7 -2.11 46.47 19.24
CA LYS A 7 -3.08 45.85 18.33
C LYS A 7 -2.41 44.89 17.33
N ALA A 8 -1.21 45.23 16.85
CA ALA A 8 -0.38 44.34 16.03
C ALA A 8 0.12 43.11 16.83
N GLY A 9 0.53 43.28 18.09
CA GLY A 9 0.95 42.19 18.97
C GLY A 9 -0.19 41.22 19.32
N LYS A 10 -1.41 41.73 19.56
CA LYS A 10 -2.60 40.88 19.78
C LYS A 10 -3.03 40.14 18.50
N ALA A 11 -2.96 40.78 17.34
CA ALA A 11 -3.29 40.15 16.06
C ALA A 11 -2.23 39.09 15.65
N ALA A 12 -0.95 39.35 15.91
CA ALA A 12 0.14 38.41 15.69
C ALA A 12 0.03 37.19 16.62
N LYS A 13 -0.29 37.38 17.91
CA LYS A 13 -0.48 36.29 18.87
C LYS A 13 -1.67 35.38 18.52
N ASN A 14 -2.79 35.95 18.07
CA ASN A 14 -3.95 35.16 17.62
C ASN A 14 -3.68 34.42 16.30
N THR A 15 -2.92 35.01 15.38
CA THR A 15 -2.57 34.36 14.11
C THR A 15 -1.53 33.26 14.30
N ALA A 16 -0.53 33.48 15.16
CA ALA A 16 0.47 32.49 15.53
C ALA A 16 -0.16 31.27 16.24
N SER A 17 -1.10 31.49 17.16
CA SER A 17 -1.81 30.39 17.84
C SER A 17 -2.61 29.55 16.83
N LYS A 18 -3.40 30.18 15.96
CA LYS A 18 -4.19 29.46 14.95
C LYS A 18 -3.34 28.72 13.90
N ALA A 19 -2.16 29.24 13.56
CA ALA A 19 -1.23 28.58 12.66
C ALA A 19 -0.56 27.37 13.34
N ALA A 20 -0.23 27.47 14.63
CA ALA A 20 0.30 26.37 15.42
C ALA A 20 -0.74 25.25 15.62
N ASP A 21 -2.00 25.59 15.90
CA ASP A 21 -3.10 24.62 16.05
C ASP A 21 -3.33 23.85 14.74
N LYS A 22 -3.40 24.56 13.59
CA LYS A 22 -3.50 23.91 12.27
C LYS A 22 -2.29 23.03 11.95
N ALA A 23 -1.08 23.43 12.35
CA ALA A 23 0.11 22.61 12.15
C ALA A 23 0.04 21.33 13.01
N GLY A 24 -0.45 21.42 14.25
CA GLY A 24 -0.72 20.28 15.13
C GLY A 24 -1.71 19.29 14.51
N ASP A 25 -2.83 19.78 14.00
CA ASP A 25 -3.87 18.96 13.33
C ASP A 25 -3.30 18.22 12.11
N LEU A 26 -2.47 18.88 11.30
CA LEU A 26 -1.84 18.26 10.13
C LEU A 26 -0.84 17.16 10.51
N VAL A 27 -0.10 17.33 11.62
CA VAL A 27 0.81 16.30 12.15
C VAL A 27 0.03 15.08 12.63
N GLU A 28 -1.09 15.28 13.33
CA GLU A 28 -1.95 14.18 13.76
C GLU A 28 -2.59 13.44 12.58
N ILE A 29 -3.10 14.17 11.59
CA ILE A 29 -3.61 13.59 10.33
C ILE A 29 -2.50 12.79 9.62
N GLY A 30 -1.29 13.32 9.57
CA GLY A 30 -0.13 12.63 9.00
C GLY A 30 0.15 11.29 9.69
N LYS A 31 0.21 11.29 11.03
CA LYS A 31 0.39 10.06 11.83
C LYS A 31 -0.72 9.05 11.60
N LEU A 32 -1.97 9.49 11.56
CA LEU A 32 -3.13 8.62 11.28
C LEU A 32 -3.06 8.04 9.87
N LYS A 33 -2.71 8.84 8.85
CA LYS A 33 -2.50 8.37 7.48
C LYS A 33 -1.41 7.31 7.38
N THR A 34 -0.29 7.49 8.07
CA THR A 34 0.77 6.47 8.10
C THR A 34 0.26 5.17 8.69
N LYS A 35 -0.45 5.21 9.83
CA LYS A 35 -1.06 4.02 10.43
C LYS A 35 -2.06 3.33 9.51
N ILE A 36 -2.90 4.10 8.82
CA ILE A 36 -3.85 3.57 7.83
C ILE A 36 -3.11 2.86 6.70
N ASN A 37 -2.05 3.47 6.18
CA ASN A 37 -1.27 2.87 5.09
C ASN A 37 -0.54 1.60 5.54
N SER A 38 0.02 1.59 6.75
CA SER A 38 0.60 0.37 7.34
C SER A 38 -0.44 -0.74 7.48
N ALA A 39 -1.61 -0.44 8.03
CA ALA A 39 -2.70 -1.42 8.16
C ALA A 39 -3.17 -1.95 6.79
N LYS A 40 -3.31 -1.09 5.79
CA LYS A 40 -3.63 -1.51 4.41
C LYS A 40 -2.56 -2.44 3.83
N SER A 41 -1.28 -2.13 4.07
CA SER A 41 -0.17 -2.98 3.62
C SER A 41 -0.18 -4.35 4.30
N GLU A 42 -0.49 -4.39 5.60
CA GLU A 42 -0.60 -5.66 6.36
C GLU A 42 -1.80 -6.50 5.88
N ILE A 43 -2.94 -5.86 5.59
CA ILE A 43 -4.11 -6.53 4.99
C ILE A 43 -3.72 -7.15 3.64
N SER A 44 -3.13 -6.37 2.73
CA SER A 44 -2.72 -6.90 1.42
C SER A 44 -1.68 -8.02 1.53
N ALA A 45 -0.74 -7.90 2.46
CA ALA A 45 0.22 -8.98 2.72
C ALA A 45 -0.46 -10.25 3.23
N THR A 46 -1.49 -10.12 4.07
CA THR A 46 -2.26 -11.25 4.59
C THR A 46 -3.12 -11.89 3.50
N GLU A 47 -3.79 -11.09 2.67
CA GLU A 47 -4.54 -11.57 1.49
C GLU A 47 -3.64 -12.34 0.53
N LYS A 48 -2.42 -11.83 0.25
CA LYS A 48 -1.43 -12.55 -0.57
C LYS A 48 -0.99 -13.86 0.05
N LYS A 49 -0.79 -13.90 1.38
CA LYS A 49 -0.46 -15.15 2.09
C LYS A 49 -1.58 -16.17 2.02
N ILE A 50 -2.84 -15.72 2.14
CA ILE A 50 -4.01 -16.58 1.99
C ILE A 50 -4.07 -17.14 0.58
N GLY A 51 -3.94 -16.29 -0.44
CA GLY A 51 -3.90 -16.74 -1.84
C GLY A 51 -2.79 -17.76 -2.10
N LYS A 52 -1.58 -17.49 -1.59
CA LYS A 52 -0.46 -18.44 -1.67
C LYS A 52 -0.76 -19.76 -0.97
N TYR A 53 -1.32 -19.73 0.24
CA TYR A 53 -1.66 -20.93 0.99
C TYR A 53 -2.70 -21.81 0.28
N TYR A 54 -3.69 -21.21 -0.39
CA TYR A 54 -4.64 -21.96 -1.22
C TYR A 54 -4.01 -22.47 -2.52
N PHE A 55 -3.14 -21.69 -3.16
CA PHE A 55 -2.42 -22.12 -4.34
C PHE A 55 -1.47 -23.29 -4.05
N ASP A 56 -0.74 -23.23 -2.93
CA ASP A 56 0.15 -24.31 -2.49
C ASP A 56 -0.67 -25.60 -2.23
N GLN A 57 -1.82 -25.50 -1.57
CA GLN A 57 -2.74 -26.64 -1.40
C GLN A 57 -3.28 -27.20 -2.72
N TYR A 58 -3.61 -26.34 -3.68
CA TYR A 58 -4.01 -26.76 -5.03
C TYR A 58 -2.87 -27.49 -5.74
N MET A 59 -1.63 -27.02 -5.60
CA MET A 59 -0.44 -27.69 -6.15
C MET A 59 -0.17 -29.04 -5.48
N GLU A 60 -0.48 -29.18 -4.19
CA GLU A 60 -0.41 -30.44 -3.44
C GLU A 60 -1.56 -31.42 -3.78
N GLY A 61 -2.50 -31.03 -4.65
CA GLY A 61 -3.60 -31.88 -5.10
C GLY A 61 -4.80 -31.90 -4.13
N VAL A 62 -4.87 -30.96 -3.18
CA VAL A 62 -6.03 -30.78 -2.32
C VAL A 62 -7.16 -30.16 -3.16
N ALA A 63 -8.35 -30.74 -3.06
CA ALA A 63 -9.54 -30.19 -3.70
C ALA A 63 -9.87 -28.81 -3.10
N VAL A 64 -9.55 -27.76 -3.85
CA VAL A 64 -9.99 -26.39 -3.59
C VAL A 64 -11.32 -26.13 -4.29
N ASP A 65 -12.06 -25.15 -3.78
CA ASP A 65 -13.33 -24.71 -4.37
C ASP A 65 -13.15 -24.38 -5.86
N GLY A 66 -14.17 -24.65 -6.68
CA GLY A 66 -14.10 -24.45 -8.14
C GLY A 66 -13.75 -23.01 -8.54
N ALA A 67 -14.16 -22.00 -7.75
CA ALA A 67 -13.78 -20.61 -8.01
C ALA A 67 -12.28 -20.36 -7.74
N VAL A 68 -11.72 -21.02 -6.72
CA VAL A 68 -10.30 -20.93 -6.39
C VAL A 68 -9.46 -21.73 -7.38
N GLY A 69 -9.96 -22.87 -7.85
CA GLY A 69 -9.33 -23.69 -8.89
C GLY A 69 -9.10 -22.91 -10.18
N ALA A 70 -10.13 -22.21 -10.68
CA ALA A 70 -9.99 -21.36 -11.88
C ALA A 70 -8.94 -20.26 -11.70
N MET A 71 -8.91 -19.59 -10.54
CA MET A 71 -7.88 -18.59 -10.23
C MET A 71 -6.47 -19.21 -10.19
N CYS A 72 -6.33 -20.44 -9.70
CA CYS A 72 -5.04 -21.15 -9.67
C CYS A 72 -4.59 -21.59 -11.07
N GLU A 73 -5.52 -21.99 -11.95
CA GLU A 73 -5.23 -22.29 -13.36
C GLU A 73 -4.76 -21.05 -14.12
N ASP A 74 -5.40 -19.90 -13.92
CA ASP A 74 -4.95 -18.63 -14.49
C ASP A 74 -3.53 -18.27 -14.03
N ILE A 75 -3.23 -18.48 -12.74
CA ILE A 75 -1.87 -18.27 -12.19
C ILE A 75 -0.87 -19.21 -12.88
N LYS A 76 -1.19 -20.49 -13.03
CA LYS A 76 -0.33 -21.46 -13.73
C LYS A 76 -0.06 -21.03 -15.18
N ALA A 77 -1.10 -20.65 -15.92
CA ALA A 77 -0.96 -20.19 -17.30
C ALA A 77 -0.03 -18.97 -17.42
N GLN A 78 -0.08 -18.04 -16.46
CA GLN A 78 0.87 -16.92 -16.41
C GLN A 78 2.29 -17.35 -16.06
N MET A 79 2.47 -18.35 -15.18
CA MET A 79 3.80 -18.90 -14.86
C MET A 79 4.43 -19.57 -16.09
N ASP A 80 3.66 -20.38 -16.81
CA ASP A 80 4.12 -21.05 -18.04
C ASP A 80 4.51 -20.00 -19.11
N LEU A 81 3.70 -18.95 -19.27
CA LEU A 81 4.01 -17.84 -20.17
C LEU A 81 5.31 -17.12 -19.77
N ILE A 82 5.54 -16.89 -18.47
CA ILE A 82 6.79 -16.29 -17.99
C ILE A 82 7.98 -17.18 -18.35
N THR A 83 7.89 -18.50 -18.11
CA THR A 83 8.94 -19.46 -18.48
C THR A 83 9.22 -19.43 -19.97
N GLU A 84 8.19 -19.46 -20.82
CA GLU A 84 8.40 -19.35 -22.28
C GLU A 84 9.06 -18.02 -22.69
N LEU A 85 8.68 -16.91 -22.05
CA LEU A 85 9.28 -15.60 -22.34
C LEU A 85 10.74 -15.53 -21.86
N GLU A 86 11.06 -16.13 -20.71
CA GLU A 86 12.42 -16.24 -20.20
C GLU A 86 13.30 -17.10 -21.10
N GLU A 87 12.78 -18.22 -21.60
CA GLU A 87 13.46 -19.08 -22.59
C GLU A 87 13.72 -18.31 -23.90
N LYS A 88 12.71 -17.63 -24.44
CA LYS A 88 12.89 -16.78 -25.64
C LYS A 88 13.92 -15.68 -25.43
N ILE A 89 13.97 -15.06 -24.25
CA ILE A 89 15.00 -14.06 -23.91
C ILE A 89 16.40 -14.71 -23.84
N ALA A 90 16.50 -15.94 -23.33
CA ALA A 90 17.76 -16.66 -23.25
C ALA A 90 18.27 -17.03 -24.66
N GLU A 91 17.42 -17.57 -25.52
CA GLU A 91 17.76 -17.87 -26.92
C GLU A 91 18.25 -16.62 -27.67
N VAL A 92 17.55 -15.49 -27.54
CA VAL A 92 17.95 -14.21 -28.18
C VAL A 92 19.26 -13.65 -27.62
N LYS A 93 19.66 -14.03 -26.40
CA LYS A 93 20.93 -13.59 -25.80
C LYS A 93 22.12 -14.50 -26.13
N GLU A 94 21.86 -15.73 -26.58
CA GLU A 94 22.90 -16.68 -26.98
C GLU A 94 23.28 -16.58 -28.47
N ASP A 95 22.50 -15.85 -29.28
CA ASP A 95 22.84 -15.36 -30.64
C ASP A 95 23.64 -14.04 -30.64
#